data_AF-S2KYU7-F1
#
_entry.id   AF-S2KYU7-F1
#
_cell.length_a   1.000
_cell.length_b   1.000
_cell.length_c   1.000
_cell.angle_alpha   90.00
_cell.angle_beta   90.00
_cell.angle_gamma   90.00
#
_symmetry.space_group_name_H-M   'P 1'
#
loop_
_entity.id
_entity.type
_entity.pdbx_description
1 polymer ?
#
loop_
_entity_poly.entity_id
_entity_poly.type
_entity_poly.pdbx_seq_one_letter_code
_entity_poly.pdbx_strand_id
1 'polypeptide(L)'
;MSRFVPNPYAIPGALIREDVLREQFSLIVGATRWEYQPDEDPADPWLEVRLHEYAGRYATVSDVVASLPKVMASLSDDIMPRHAVVMDRFDRHVAIAVFRWAAFQWLLPPASPDEEAAIRRRMAELEDVAHREIVLADNFSTARLLRGHALDLNLHLMLAPYYRPYVRRELEALQDVPLREALKGNISRVA
;
A
#
# COMPACT_ATOMS: atom_id res chain seq x y z
N MET A 1 -28.73 -8.55 8.33
CA MET A 1 -28.09 -8.92 9.60
C MET A 1 -26.80 -8.10 9.71
N SER A 2 -26.66 -7.25 10.73
CA SER A 2 -25.42 -6.47 10.93
C SER A 2 -24.32 -7.38 11.48
N ARG A 3 -23.18 -7.45 10.78
CA ARG A 3 -22.00 -8.17 11.28
C ARG A 3 -21.29 -7.33 12.33
N PHE A 4 -20.63 -8.00 13.25
CA PHE A 4 -19.76 -7.36 14.24
C PHE A 4 -18.31 -7.68 13.89
N VAL A 5 -17.47 -6.67 13.90
CA VAL A 5 -16.03 -6.78 13.62
C VAL A 5 -15.24 -6.17 14.79
N PRO A 6 -13.96 -6.56 14.99
CA PRO A 6 -13.11 -5.93 15.99
C PRO A 6 -13.13 -4.39 15.84
N ASN A 7 -13.34 -3.68 16.95
CA ASN A 7 -13.46 -2.23 16.98
C ASN A 7 -12.07 -1.57 17.03
N PRO A 8 -11.62 -0.91 15.94
CA PRO A 8 -10.29 -0.35 15.87
C PRO A 8 -10.02 0.90 16.71
N TYR A 9 -11.01 1.35 17.46
CA TYR A 9 -10.96 2.55 18.30
C TYR A 9 -11.28 2.28 19.76
N ALA A 10 -11.48 1.01 20.14
CA ALA A 10 -11.80 0.63 21.51
C ALA A 10 -10.77 -0.37 22.05
N ILE A 11 -10.95 -0.73 23.32
CA ILE A 11 -10.13 -1.74 24.01
C ILE A 11 -10.04 -3.04 23.20
N PRO A 12 -8.89 -3.76 23.24
CA PRO A 12 -8.75 -5.04 22.56
C PRO A 12 -9.90 -5.99 22.91
N GLY A 13 -10.49 -6.62 21.89
CA GLY A 13 -11.65 -7.51 22.04
C GLY A 13 -13.02 -6.82 21.99
N ALA A 14 -13.08 -5.48 21.99
CA ALA A 14 -14.32 -4.77 21.71
C ALA A 14 -14.76 -5.02 20.25
N LEU A 15 -16.06 -5.24 20.06
CA LEU A 15 -16.67 -5.37 18.75
C LEU A 15 -17.47 -4.11 18.42
N ILE A 16 -17.49 -3.74 17.14
CA ILE A 16 -18.34 -2.69 16.60
C ILE A 16 -19.19 -3.27 15.48
N ARG A 17 -20.40 -2.74 15.29
CA ARG A 17 -21.19 -3.11 14.12
C ARG A 17 -20.47 -2.62 12.87
N GLU A 18 -20.34 -3.50 11.88
CA GLU A 18 -19.70 -3.23 10.59
C GLU A 18 -20.35 -2.03 9.88
N ASP A 19 -21.67 -1.84 10.01
CA ASP A 19 -22.39 -0.70 9.43
C ASP A 19 -22.12 0.65 10.13
N VAL A 20 -21.53 0.64 11.33
CA VAL A 20 -21.05 1.84 12.05
C VAL A 20 -19.61 2.19 11.65
N LEU A 21 -18.91 1.30 10.94
CA LEU A 21 -17.61 1.60 10.31
C LEU A 21 -17.71 2.40 9.00
N ARG A 22 -18.90 2.91 8.66
CA ARG A 22 -19.06 3.80 7.50
C ARG A 22 -18.08 4.99 7.61
N GLU A 23 -17.45 5.31 6.48
CA GLU A 23 -16.62 6.51 6.29
C GLU A 23 -15.28 6.52 7.03
N GLN A 24 -14.59 5.37 7.13
CA GLN A 24 -13.39 5.29 7.97
C GLN A 24 -12.08 5.13 7.22
N PHE A 25 -12.11 4.74 5.95
CA PHE A 25 -10.89 4.49 5.20
C PHE A 25 -10.78 5.39 3.98
N SER A 26 -9.59 5.94 3.77
CA SER A 26 -9.16 6.61 2.54
C SER A 26 -8.17 5.72 1.78
N LEU A 27 -8.13 5.90 0.47
CA LEU A 27 -7.15 5.25 -0.40
C LEU A 27 -6.26 6.33 -1.02
N ILE A 28 -4.96 6.24 -0.74
CA ILE A 28 -3.95 7.13 -1.31
C ILE A 28 -3.09 6.31 -2.25
N VAL A 29 -2.97 6.73 -3.51
CA VAL A 29 -2.04 6.13 -4.46
C VAL A 29 -0.85 7.06 -4.62
N GLY A 30 0.33 6.58 -4.21
CA GLY A 30 1.60 7.22 -4.49
C GLY A 30 2.10 6.75 -5.86
N ALA A 31 2.32 7.70 -6.76
CA ALA A 31 2.74 7.47 -8.13
C ALA A 31 3.88 8.41 -8.51
N THR A 32 4.50 8.14 -9.65
CA THR A 32 5.50 8.99 -10.27
C THR A 32 5.05 9.35 -11.67
N ARG A 33 5.29 10.59 -12.06
CA ARG A 33 5.09 11.06 -13.43
C ARG A 33 6.43 11.42 -14.04
N TRP A 34 6.61 11.06 -15.31
CA TRP A 34 7.78 11.51 -16.05
C TRP A 34 7.63 12.99 -16.41
N GLU A 35 8.50 13.85 -15.90
CA GLU A 35 8.50 15.26 -16.25
C GLU A 35 9.94 15.75 -16.39
N TYR A 36 10.31 16.19 -17.60
CA TYR A 36 11.61 16.79 -17.83
C TYR A 36 11.53 18.27 -17.46
N GLN A 37 11.90 18.63 -16.23
CA GLN A 37 12.07 20.02 -15.86
C GLN A 37 13.47 20.49 -16.27
N PRO A 38 13.60 21.56 -17.09
CA PRO A 38 14.90 22.06 -17.55
C PRO A 38 15.87 22.47 -16.43
N ASP A 39 15.34 22.74 -15.23
CA ASP A 39 16.08 23.26 -14.08
C ASP A 39 16.24 22.24 -12.93
N GLU A 40 15.72 21.00 -13.08
CA GLU A 40 15.90 19.93 -12.08
C GLU A 40 17.10 19.04 -12.42
N ASP A 41 17.67 18.39 -11.40
CA ASP A 41 18.79 17.47 -11.55
C ASP A 41 18.44 16.39 -12.60
N PRO A 42 19.18 16.30 -13.73
CA PRO A 42 18.91 15.32 -14.77
C PRO A 42 18.99 13.87 -14.27
N ALA A 43 19.57 13.63 -13.08
CA ALA A 43 19.64 12.33 -12.45
C ALA A 43 18.30 11.84 -11.84
N ASP A 44 17.30 12.71 -11.65
CA ASP A 44 15.97 12.31 -11.14
C ASP A 44 14.79 12.98 -11.88
N PRO A 45 14.49 12.55 -13.12
CA PRO A 45 13.45 13.16 -13.97
C PRO A 45 12.00 12.75 -13.58
N TRP A 46 11.77 12.38 -12.32
CA TRP A 46 10.50 11.82 -11.86
C TRP A 46 9.86 12.71 -10.79
N LEU A 47 8.68 13.23 -11.10
CA LEU A 47 7.88 13.96 -10.12
C LEU A 47 7.03 12.99 -9.29
N GLU A 48 7.07 13.12 -7.97
CA GLU A 48 6.13 12.40 -7.10
C GLU A 48 4.71 12.98 -7.23
N VAL A 49 3.76 12.11 -7.58
CA VAL A 49 2.34 12.43 -7.68
C VAL A 49 1.59 11.66 -6.61
N ARG A 50 0.71 12.34 -5.87
CA ARG A 50 -0.20 11.70 -4.91
C ARG A 50 -1.62 11.85 -5.40
N LEU A 51 -2.29 10.72 -5.57
CA LEU A 51 -3.70 10.67 -5.93
C LEU A 51 -4.49 10.25 -4.70
N HIS A 52 -5.47 11.05 -4.35
CA HIS A 52 -6.26 10.88 -3.14
C HIS A 52 -7.70 10.54 -3.52
N GLU A 53 -8.12 9.30 -3.30
CA GLU A 53 -9.54 8.99 -3.21
C GLU A 53 -9.98 9.28 -1.76
N TYR A 54 -10.70 10.38 -1.60
CA TYR A 54 -11.09 10.92 -0.30
C TYR A 54 -11.91 9.94 0.55
N ALA A 55 -11.66 10.04 1.87
CA ALA A 55 -12.35 9.34 2.94
C ALA A 55 -13.89 9.52 2.84
N GLY A 56 -14.61 8.42 3.02
CA GLY A 56 -16.08 8.41 3.04
C GLY A 56 -16.75 7.28 2.26
N ARG A 57 -16.02 6.61 1.37
CA ARG A 57 -16.62 5.63 0.45
C ARG A 57 -16.66 4.19 0.96
N TYR A 58 -15.74 3.82 1.85
CA TYR A 58 -15.51 2.41 2.20
C TYR A 58 -15.77 2.12 3.67
N ALA A 59 -16.48 1.02 3.95
CA ALA A 59 -16.83 0.58 5.30
C ALA A 59 -15.85 -0.48 5.83
N THR A 60 -15.16 -1.21 4.95
CA THR A 60 -14.21 -2.26 5.31
C THR A 60 -12.93 -2.17 4.50
N VAL A 61 -11.84 -2.77 5.00
CA VAL A 61 -10.58 -2.90 4.24
C VAL A 61 -10.79 -3.67 2.94
N SER A 62 -11.66 -4.68 2.96
CA SER A 62 -12.00 -5.50 1.80
C SER A 62 -12.69 -4.68 0.70
N ASP A 63 -13.54 -3.72 1.06
CA ASP A 63 -14.15 -2.79 0.09
C ASP A 63 -13.10 -1.88 -0.55
N VAL A 64 -12.17 -1.34 0.24
CA VAL A 64 -11.08 -0.49 -0.28
C VAL A 64 -10.17 -1.30 -1.21
N VAL A 65 -9.80 -2.51 -0.80
CA VAL A 65 -8.95 -3.42 -1.57
C VAL A 65 -9.60 -3.76 -2.93
N ALA A 66 -10.91 -4.01 -2.94
CA ALA A 66 -11.66 -4.28 -4.17
C ALA A 66 -11.81 -3.05 -5.09
N SER A 67 -11.68 -1.84 -4.55
CA SER A 67 -11.81 -0.59 -5.32
C SER A 67 -10.54 -0.21 -6.09
N LEU A 68 -9.37 -0.69 -5.66
CA LEU A 68 -8.09 -0.28 -6.23
C LEU A 68 -8.02 -0.41 -7.77
N PRO A 69 -8.45 -1.53 -8.40
CA PRO A 69 -8.44 -1.65 -9.86
C PRO A 69 -9.23 -0.55 -10.59
N LYS A 70 -10.32 -0.06 -10.01
CA LYS A 70 -11.13 1.03 -10.59
C LYS A 70 -10.39 2.36 -10.52
N VAL A 71 -9.71 2.62 -9.40
CA VAL A 71 -8.84 3.80 -9.26
C VAL A 71 -7.71 3.73 -10.27
N MET A 72 -7.08 2.56 -10.41
CA MET A 72 -6.02 2.33 -11.40
C MET A 72 -6.46 2.58 -12.84
N ALA A 73 -7.68 2.20 -13.21
CA ALA A 73 -8.23 2.42 -14.55
C ALA A 73 -8.51 3.90 -14.87
N SER A 74 -8.49 4.78 -13.86
CA SER A 74 -8.66 6.23 -14.04
C SER A 74 -7.33 7.00 -14.17
N LEU A 75 -6.20 6.31 -14.01
CA LEU A 75 -4.88 6.93 -14.17
C LEU A 75 -4.61 7.23 -15.64
N SER A 76 -3.97 8.36 -15.90
CA SER A 76 -3.41 8.66 -17.20
C SER A 76 -2.17 7.80 -17.47
N ASP A 77 -1.89 7.54 -18.75
CA ASP A 77 -0.81 6.64 -19.19
C ASP A 77 0.60 7.13 -18.80
N ASP A 78 0.74 8.42 -18.47
CA ASP A 78 1.99 9.06 -18.04
C ASP A 78 2.25 8.96 -16.51
N ILE A 79 1.29 8.39 -15.76
CA ILE A 79 1.40 8.17 -14.31
C ILE A 79 1.74 6.71 -14.04
N MET A 80 2.94 6.47 -13.50
CA MET A 80 3.36 5.15 -13.03
C MET A 80 3.06 5.00 -11.53
N PRO A 81 2.09 4.18 -11.12
CA PRO A 81 1.81 3.92 -9.71
C PRO A 81 2.99 3.17 -9.06
N ARG A 82 3.26 3.50 -7.80
CA ARG A 82 4.33 2.85 -7.02
C ARG A 82 3.78 2.09 -5.84
N HIS A 83 2.87 2.71 -5.08
CA HIS A 83 2.21 2.07 -3.95
C HIS A 83 0.80 2.64 -3.74
N ALA A 84 -0.05 1.88 -3.07
CA ALA A 84 -1.34 2.36 -2.56
C ALA A 84 -1.39 2.14 -1.05
N VAL A 85 -1.95 3.10 -0.32
CA VAL A 85 -2.08 3.07 1.13
C VAL A 85 -3.56 3.24 1.48
N VAL A 86 -4.07 2.33 2.29
CA VAL A 86 -5.33 2.49 2.99
C VAL A 86 -5.03 3.14 4.33
N MET A 87 -5.60 4.30 4.58
CA MET A 87 -5.47 5.01 5.85
C MET A 87 -6.81 5.03 6.56
N ASP A 88 -6.79 4.99 7.89
CA ASP A 88 -8.01 5.24 8.66
C ASP A 88 -8.26 6.74 8.90
N ARG A 89 -9.39 7.08 9.52
CA ARG A 89 -9.77 8.45 9.90
C ARG A 89 -8.81 9.17 10.87
N PHE A 90 -7.78 8.48 11.38
CA PHE A 90 -6.73 9.04 12.24
C PHE A 90 -5.36 8.98 11.55
N ASP A 91 -5.35 8.86 10.22
CA ASP A 91 -4.15 8.79 9.38
C ASP A 91 -3.23 7.61 9.71
N ARG A 92 -3.77 6.53 10.28
CA ARG A 92 -3.01 5.31 10.55
C ARG A 92 -3.02 4.42 9.31
N HIS A 93 -1.87 3.86 8.95
CA HIS A 93 -1.75 2.96 7.80
C HIS A 93 -2.35 1.60 8.14
N VAL A 94 -3.39 1.23 7.40
CA VAL A 94 -4.18 0.02 7.64
C VAL A 94 -3.74 -1.11 6.72
N ALA A 95 -3.67 -0.83 5.42
CA ALA A 95 -3.23 -1.79 4.40
C ALA A 95 -2.40 -1.06 3.36
N ILE A 96 -1.42 -1.74 2.77
CA ILE A 96 -0.55 -1.15 1.74
C ILE A 96 -0.43 -2.13 0.58
N ALA A 97 -0.52 -1.63 -0.65
CA ALA A 97 -0.18 -2.36 -1.85
C ALA A 97 1.07 -1.76 -2.49
N VAL A 98 1.90 -2.60 -3.08
CA VAL A 98 3.00 -2.19 -3.94
C VAL A 98 2.68 -2.54 -5.39
N PHE A 99 3.00 -1.63 -6.30
CA PHE A 99 2.87 -1.87 -7.73
C PHE A 99 4.20 -2.36 -8.28
N ARG A 100 4.13 -3.45 -9.04
CA ARG A 100 5.27 -4.03 -9.75
C ARG A 100 4.81 -4.34 -11.16
N TRP A 101 5.36 -3.59 -12.12
CA TRP A 101 4.98 -3.73 -13.52
C TRP A 101 3.45 -3.57 -13.70
N ALA A 102 2.82 -4.48 -14.45
CA ALA A 102 1.38 -4.48 -14.70
C ALA A 102 0.54 -5.13 -13.57
N ALA A 103 1.11 -5.35 -12.39
CA ALA A 103 0.44 -5.99 -11.26
C ALA A 103 0.65 -5.19 -9.96
N PHE A 104 -0.22 -5.46 -8.98
CA PHE A 104 -0.04 -4.98 -7.62
C PHE A 104 -0.19 -6.13 -6.63
N GLN A 105 0.43 -5.98 -5.47
CA GLN A 105 0.33 -6.93 -4.38
C GLN A 105 0.06 -6.17 -3.09
N TRP A 106 -0.99 -6.58 -2.38
CA TRP A 106 -1.20 -6.15 -1.00
C TRP A 106 -0.18 -6.81 -0.07
N LEU A 107 0.49 -5.99 0.72
CA LEU A 107 1.51 -6.40 1.65
C LEU A 107 0.86 -7.04 2.88
N LEU A 108 1.33 -8.24 3.23
CA LEU A 108 0.96 -8.85 4.50
C LEU A 108 1.74 -8.15 5.63
N PRO A 109 1.08 -7.83 6.75
CA PRO A 109 1.78 -7.27 7.90
C PRO A 109 2.75 -8.30 8.50
N PRO A 110 3.88 -7.89 9.10
CA PRO A 110 4.80 -8.84 9.73
C PRO A 110 4.09 -9.78 10.71
N ALA A 111 4.35 -11.07 10.61
CA ALA A 111 3.73 -12.13 11.42
C ALA A 111 4.30 -12.17 12.84
N SER A 112 5.52 -11.67 13.04
CA SER A 112 6.20 -11.69 14.34
C SER A 112 7.16 -10.50 14.53
N PRO A 113 7.55 -10.21 15.78
CA PRO A 113 8.61 -9.24 16.06
C PRO A 113 9.96 -9.59 15.40
N ASP A 114 10.26 -10.89 15.24
CA ASP A 114 11.49 -11.36 14.60
C ASP A 114 11.50 -11.05 13.10
N GLU A 115 10.35 -11.20 12.43
CA GLU A 115 10.19 -10.81 11.04
C GLU A 115 10.33 -9.29 10.87
N GLU A 116 9.71 -8.51 11.77
CA GLU A 116 9.87 -7.05 11.79
C GLU A 116 11.34 -6.64 11.98
N ALA A 117 12.06 -7.29 12.90
CA ALA A 117 13.49 -7.05 13.10
C ALA A 117 14.34 -7.46 11.88
N ALA A 118 13.97 -8.55 11.19
CA ALA A 118 14.62 -8.96 9.95
C ALA A 118 14.40 -7.93 8.82
N ILE A 119 13.18 -7.43 8.66
CA ILE A 119 12.86 -6.36 7.69
C ILE A 119 13.69 -5.11 7.98
N ARG A 120 13.75 -4.66 9.23
CA ARG A 120 14.55 -3.48 9.64
C ARG A 120 16.04 -3.64 9.34
N ARG A 121 16.62 -4.82 9.63
CA ARG A 121 18.02 -5.11 9.30
C ARG A 121 18.24 -5.06 7.79
N ARG A 122 17.34 -5.65 7.02
CA ARG A 122 17.47 -5.67 5.56
C ARG A 122 17.36 -4.27 4.95
N MET A 123 16.50 -3.41 5.49
CA MET A 123 16.42 -2.00 5.08
C MET A 123 17.75 -1.29 5.31
N ALA A 124 18.34 -1.41 6.49
CA ALA A 124 19.62 -0.79 6.82
C ALA A 124 20.75 -1.29 5.91
N GLU A 125 20.79 -2.59 5.61
CA GLU A 125 21.74 -3.17 4.65
C GLU A 125 21.59 -2.56 3.25
N LEU A 126 20.35 -2.41 2.76
CA LEU A 126 20.09 -1.85 1.43
C LEU A 126 20.50 -0.38 1.35
N GLU A 127 20.22 0.41 2.40
CA GLU A 127 20.64 1.82 2.47
C GLU A 127 22.16 1.97 2.51
N ASP A 128 22.84 1.12 3.29
CA ASP A 128 24.30 1.08 3.39
C ASP A 128 24.96 0.69 2.05
N VAL A 129 24.43 -0.34 1.36
CA VAL A 129 24.90 -0.70 0.00
C VAL A 129 24.61 0.45 -0.98
N ALA A 130 23.43 1.07 -0.94
CA ALA A 130 23.11 2.19 -1.82
C ALA A 130 24.06 3.38 -1.61
N HIS A 131 24.43 3.67 -0.36
CA HIS A 131 25.40 4.70 -0.06
C HIS A 131 26.79 4.37 -0.64
N ARG A 132 27.24 3.12 -0.49
CA ARG A 132 28.51 2.66 -1.10
C ARG A 132 28.51 2.76 -2.63
N GLU A 133 27.42 2.39 -3.29
CA GLU A 133 27.30 2.50 -4.76
C GLU A 133 27.50 3.95 -5.24
N ILE A 134 27.01 4.94 -4.48
CA ILE A 134 27.23 6.36 -4.79
C ILE A 134 28.69 6.75 -4.53
N VAL A 135 29.17 6.52 -3.31
CA VAL A 135 30.46 7.07 -2.85
C VAL A 135 31.66 6.40 -3.52
N LEU A 136 31.56 5.11 -3.82
CA LEU A 136 32.69 4.30 -4.31
C LEU A 136 32.63 4.04 -5.81
N ALA A 137 31.43 3.99 -6.41
CA ALA A 137 31.23 3.56 -7.78
C ALA A 137 30.50 4.58 -8.67
N ASP A 138 30.10 5.73 -8.13
CA ASP A 138 29.31 6.77 -8.83
C ASP A 138 28.03 6.20 -9.49
N ASN A 139 27.50 5.12 -8.91
CA ASN A 139 26.46 4.30 -9.52
C ASN A 139 25.08 4.68 -8.98
N PHE A 140 24.63 5.89 -9.35
CA PHE A 140 23.36 6.44 -8.90
C PHE A 140 22.14 5.58 -9.27
N SER A 141 22.18 4.92 -10.43
CA SER A 141 21.09 4.04 -10.88
C SER A 141 20.89 2.85 -9.95
N THR A 142 21.97 2.16 -9.56
CA THR A 142 21.89 1.03 -8.64
C THR A 142 21.50 1.49 -7.24
N ALA A 143 22.06 2.60 -6.77
CA ALA A 143 21.69 3.19 -5.48
C ALA A 143 20.20 3.55 -5.40
N ARG A 144 19.62 4.09 -6.48
CA ARG A 144 18.19 4.38 -6.59
C ARG A 144 17.36 3.11 -6.47
N LEU A 145 17.73 2.06 -7.20
CA LEU A 145 17.02 0.77 -7.15
C LEU A 145 17.05 0.17 -5.74
N LEU A 146 18.21 0.19 -5.07
CA LEU A 146 18.37 -0.29 -3.70
C LEU A 146 17.53 0.51 -2.69
N ARG A 147 17.51 1.84 -2.80
CA ARG A 147 16.62 2.70 -2.00
C ARG A 147 15.15 2.43 -2.30
N GLY A 148 14.82 2.12 -3.55
CA GLY A 148 13.50 1.66 -3.97
C GLY A 148 13.05 0.43 -3.18
N HIS A 149 13.91 -0.58 -3.10
CA HIS A 149 13.67 -1.78 -2.30
C HIS A 149 13.60 -1.51 -0.79
N ALA A 150 14.43 -0.61 -0.26
CA ALA A 150 14.36 -0.20 1.14
C ALA A 150 13.03 0.47 1.47
N LEU A 151 12.49 1.29 0.56
CA LEU A 151 11.16 1.88 0.74
C LEU A 151 10.06 0.81 0.72
N ASP A 152 10.10 -0.15 -0.21
CA ASP A 152 9.14 -1.27 -0.26
C ASP A 152 9.10 -2.02 1.10
N LEU A 153 10.26 -2.22 1.72
CA LEU A 153 10.37 -2.84 3.04
C LEU A 153 9.85 -1.92 4.14
N ASN A 154 10.13 -0.61 4.09
CA ASN A 154 9.60 0.35 5.04
C ASN A 154 8.07 0.35 5.03
N LEU A 155 7.45 0.27 3.85
CA LEU A 155 6.01 0.16 3.70
C LEU A 155 5.43 -1.05 4.47
N HIS A 156 6.11 -2.19 4.53
CA HIS A 156 5.67 -3.33 5.34
C HIS A 156 5.60 -2.99 6.84
N LEU A 157 6.50 -2.13 7.32
CA LEU A 157 6.60 -1.75 8.73
C LEU A 157 5.63 -0.63 9.13
N MET A 158 5.16 0.16 8.16
CA MET A 158 4.25 1.28 8.41
C MET A 158 2.84 0.82 8.83
N LEU A 159 2.47 -0.44 8.54
CA LEU A 159 1.18 -1.02 8.94
C LEU A 159 1.00 -0.98 10.46
N ALA A 160 -0.01 -0.24 10.90
CA ALA A 160 -0.30 0.00 12.30
C ALA A 160 -0.53 -1.34 13.04
N PRO A 161 0.22 -1.63 14.13
CA PRO A 161 0.22 -2.94 14.81
C PRO A 161 -1.17 -3.46 15.17
N TYR A 162 -2.05 -2.55 15.56
CA TYR A 162 -3.43 -2.85 15.92
C TYR A 162 -4.22 -3.55 14.78
N TYR A 163 -4.03 -3.13 13.53
CA TYR A 163 -4.79 -3.64 12.39
C TYR A 163 -4.23 -4.95 11.83
N ARG A 164 -2.99 -5.32 12.19
CA ARG A 164 -2.26 -6.43 11.56
C ARG A 164 -3.04 -7.75 11.57
N PRO A 165 -3.66 -8.22 12.67
CA PRO A 165 -4.40 -9.48 12.67
C PRO A 165 -5.65 -9.45 11.77
N TYR A 166 -6.38 -8.33 11.78
CA TYR A 166 -7.56 -8.15 10.94
C TYR A 166 -7.19 -8.12 9.46
N VAL A 167 -6.22 -7.28 9.09
CA VAL A 167 -5.80 -7.10 7.70
C VAL A 167 -5.17 -8.35 7.13
N ARG A 168 -4.36 -9.07 7.91
CA ARG A 168 -3.83 -10.37 7.51
C ARG A 168 -4.95 -11.33 7.12
N ARG A 169 -5.95 -11.51 7.98
CA ARG A 169 -7.11 -12.38 7.73
C ARG A 169 -7.86 -11.99 6.46
N GLU A 170 -8.15 -10.70 6.28
CA GLU A 170 -8.87 -10.23 5.08
C GLU A 170 -8.05 -10.44 3.80
N LEU A 171 -6.75 -10.14 3.82
CA LEU A 171 -5.88 -10.30 2.65
C LEU A 171 -5.64 -11.78 2.30
N GLU A 172 -5.45 -12.65 3.30
CA GLU A 172 -5.32 -14.10 3.09
C GLU A 172 -6.61 -14.67 2.46
N ALA A 173 -7.79 -14.27 2.95
CA ALA A 173 -9.07 -14.68 2.38
C ALA A 173 -9.27 -14.21 0.92
N LEU A 174 -8.62 -13.11 0.52
CA LEU A 174 -8.67 -12.59 -0.86
C LEU A 174 -7.65 -13.28 -1.78
N GLN A 175 -6.54 -13.79 -1.25
CA GLN A 175 -5.55 -14.54 -2.03
C GLN A 175 -6.04 -15.95 -2.41
N ASP A 176 -6.96 -16.52 -1.62
CA ASP A 176 -7.64 -17.79 -1.93
C ASP A 176 -8.71 -17.66 -3.04
N VAL A 177 -9.02 -16.45 -3.48
CA VAL A 177 -9.89 -16.22 -4.64
C VAL A 177 -9.00 -16.05 -5.88
N PRO A 178 -9.14 -16.89 -6.93
CA PRO A 178 -8.38 -16.69 -8.16
C PRO A 178 -8.61 -15.26 -8.66
N LEU A 179 -7.54 -14.50 -8.89
CA LEU A 179 -7.59 -13.10 -9.34
C LEU A 179 -8.50 -12.88 -10.58
N ARG A 180 -8.72 -13.94 -11.36
CA ARG A 180 -9.65 -13.99 -12.51
C ARG A 180 -11.14 -14.05 -12.13
N GLU A 181 -11.50 -14.57 -10.96
CA GLU A 181 -12.88 -14.64 -10.47
C GLU A 181 -13.29 -13.38 -9.68
N ALA A 182 -12.37 -12.82 -8.88
CA ALA A 182 -12.61 -11.57 -8.14
C ALA A 182 -12.96 -10.38 -9.07
N LEU A 183 -12.33 -10.33 -10.25
CA LEU A 183 -12.60 -9.32 -11.28
C LEU A 183 -13.87 -9.59 -12.10
N LYS A 184 -14.35 -10.84 -12.18
CA LYS A 184 -15.59 -11.20 -12.90
C LYS A 184 -16.84 -11.03 -12.05
N GLY A 185 -16.76 -11.30 -10.74
CA GLY A 185 -17.91 -11.24 -9.83
C GLY A 185 -18.45 -9.83 -9.58
N ASN A 186 -17.60 -8.80 -9.66
CA ASN A 186 -17.98 -7.42 -9.35
C ASN A 186 -18.46 -6.60 -10.57
N ILE A 187 -18.24 -7.08 -11.79
CA ILE A 187 -18.81 -6.44 -13.00
C ILE A 187 -20.28 -6.85 -13.19
N SER A 188 -20.67 -8.05 -12.72
CA SER A 188 -22.03 -8.57 -12.91
C SER A 188 -23.06 -8.09 -11.86
N ARG A 189 -22.65 -7.26 -10.89
CA ARG A 189 -23.55 -6.68 -9.86
C ARG A 189 -23.85 -5.18 -10.06
N VAL A 190 -23.35 -4.59 -11.15
CA VAL A 190 -23.58 -3.18 -11.50
C VAL A 190 -24.20 -3.05 -12.90
N ALA A 191 -24.81 -4.12 -13.42
CA ALA A 191 -25.62 -4.10 -14.62
C ALA A 191 -27.10 -4.34 -14.27
#